data_AF-A0A2A2ZAK4-F1
#
_entry.id   AF-A0A2A2ZAK4-F1
#
_cell.length_a   1.000
_cell.length_b   1.000
_cell.length_c   1.000
_cell.angle_alpha   90.00
_cell.angle_beta   90.00
_cell.angle_gamma   90.00
#
_symmetry.space_group_name_H-M   'P 1'
#
loop_
_entity.id
_entity.type
_entity.pdbx_description
1 polymer ?
#
loop_
_entity_poly.entity_id
_entity_poly.type
_entity_poly.pdbx_seq_one_letter_code
_entity_poly.pdbx_strand_id
1 'polypeptide(L)'
;MNDREQLSAAMDRLLAGTPRHSNGDLTVVSLAQEAGVKRHVLTHKHPDLKDQFYARVRAQNHVTPAEKKLRAELGAERHKRLDVTAERDQLKLAIEDLARVVQVLTIENDQLRSAIQSNVHSIKQKAR
;
A
#
# COMPACT_ATOMS: atom_id res chain seq x y z
N MET A 1 -3.90 17.28 -38.83
CA MET A 1 -3.96 17.60 -37.39
C MET A 1 -2.95 18.70 -37.15
N ASN A 2 -3.41 19.85 -36.67
CA ASN A 2 -2.57 21.05 -36.52
C ASN A 2 -1.72 20.95 -35.23
N ASP A 3 -0.56 21.62 -35.18
CA ASP A 3 0.35 21.62 -34.03
C ASP A 3 -0.39 22.02 -32.73
N ARG A 4 -1.35 22.95 -32.84
CA ARG A 4 -2.22 23.40 -31.74
C ARG A 4 -3.12 22.30 -31.19
N GLU A 5 -3.73 21.51 -32.06
CA GLU A 5 -4.66 20.43 -31.66
C GLU A 5 -3.89 19.31 -30.95
N GLN A 6 -2.69 18.98 -31.44
CA GLN A 6 -1.80 18.00 -30.82
C GLN A 6 -1.36 18.46 -29.42
N LEU A 7 -1.01 19.74 -29.27
CA LEU A 7 -0.66 20.34 -27.99
C LEU A 7 -1.82 20.37 -27.00
N SER A 8 -3.03 20.74 -27.44
CA SER A 8 -4.21 20.73 -26.57
C SER A 8 -4.52 19.31 -26.09
N ALA A 9 -4.53 18.33 -27.00
CA ALA A 9 -4.78 16.94 -26.64
C ALA A 9 -3.70 16.37 -25.71
N ALA A 10 -2.43 16.75 -25.91
CA ALA A 10 -1.33 16.37 -25.03
C ALA A 10 -1.44 17.01 -23.64
N MET A 11 -1.84 18.28 -23.57
CA MET A 11 -2.11 18.98 -22.31
C MET A 11 -3.22 18.28 -21.53
N ASP A 12 -4.32 17.94 -22.17
CA ASP A 12 -5.43 17.25 -21.51
C ASP A 12 -5.01 15.86 -21.01
N ARG A 13 -4.21 15.11 -21.77
CA ARG A 13 -3.62 13.82 -21.33
C ARG A 13 -2.69 13.96 -20.12
N LEU A 14 -1.81 14.96 -20.13
CA LEU A 14 -0.90 15.22 -19.01
C LEU A 14 -1.65 15.61 -17.73
N LEU A 15 -2.64 16.50 -17.86
CA LEU A 15 -3.45 16.95 -16.74
C LEU A 15 -4.44 15.88 -16.26
N ALA A 16 -4.81 14.91 -17.10
CA ALA A 16 -5.56 13.71 -16.73
C ALA A 16 -4.68 12.61 -16.13
N GLY A 17 -3.34 12.73 -16.22
CA GLY A 17 -2.40 11.74 -15.72
C GLY A 17 -2.33 10.47 -16.58
N THR A 18 -2.67 10.59 -17.86
CA THR A 18 -2.57 9.50 -18.85
C THR A 18 -1.58 9.86 -19.98
N PRO A 19 -0.29 10.16 -19.65
CA PRO A 19 0.71 10.44 -20.67
C PRO A 19 1.00 9.19 -21.52
N ARG A 20 1.24 9.39 -22.81
CA ARG A 20 1.54 8.31 -23.76
C ARG A 20 2.98 8.34 -24.26
N HIS A 21 3.57 9.52 -24.36
CA HIS A 21 4.90 9.72 -24.95
C HIS A 21 5.87 10.43 -24.01
N SER A 22 5.39 10.88 -22.85
CA SER A 22 6.15 11.60 -21.83
C SER A 22 6.11 10.88 -20.48
N ASN A 23 6.98 11.32 -19.56
CA ASN A 23 7.05 10.78 -18.19
C ASN A 23 5.93 11.26 -17.26
N GLY A 24 5.00 12.08 -17.76
CA GLY A 24 3.89 12.62 -16.96
C GLY A 24 4.21 13.88 -16.16
N ASP A 25 5.44 14.39 -16.20
CA ASP A 25 5.78 15.63 -15.50
C ASP A 25 4.99 16.81 -16.07
N LEU A 26 4.52 17.70 -15.21
CA LEU A 26 3.79 18.90 -15.61
C LEU A 26 4.74 20.03 -16.04
N THR A 27 5.62 19.72 -17.00
CA THR A 27 6.58 20.66 -17.58
C THR A 27 6.32 20.89 -19.06
N VAL A 28 6.78 22.03 -19.58
CA VAL A 28 6.69 22.36 -21.01
C VAL A 28 7.48 21.38 -21.89
N VAL A 29 8.56 20.79 -21.36
CA VAL A 29 9.36 19.79 -22.08
C VAL A 29 8.53 18.50 -22.24
N SER A 30 7.93 18.04 -21.15
CA SER A 30 7.04 16.87 -21.16
C SER A 30 5.80 17.09 -22.03
N LEU A 31 5.24 18.30 -22.04
CA LEU A 31 4.13 18.66 -22.94
C LEU A 31 4.53 18.60 -24.43
N ALA A 32 5.70 19.14 -24.76
CA ALA A 32 6.21 19.09 -26.14
C ALA A 32 6.47 17.65 -26.58
N GLN A 33 7.09 16.85 -25.70
CA GLN A 33 7.32 15.42 -25.92
C GLN A 33 6.00 14.64 -26.06
N GLU A 34 5.00 14.92 -25.22
CA GLU A 34 3.68 14.28 -25.24
C GLU A 34 2.89 14.59 -26.52
N ALA A 35 3.06 15.80 -27.07
CA ALA A 35 2.45 16.22 -28.33
C ALA A 35 3.26 15.78 -29.56
N GLY A 36 4.49 15.29 -29.39
CA GLY A 36 5.39 14.97 -30.50
C GLY A 36 5.93 16.20 -31.25
N VAL A 37 5.91 17.37 -30.61
CA VAL A 37 6.34 18.65 -31.21
C VAL A 37 7.62 19.16 -30.56
N LYS A 38 8.38 19.99 -31.29
CA LYS A 38 9.58 20.63 -30.73
C LYS A 38 9.19 21.73 -29.75
N ARG A 39 9.93 21.87 -28.64
CA ARG A 39 9.71 22.91 -27.60
C ARG A 39 9.56 24.33 -28.16
N HIS A 40 10.29 24.69 -29.22
CA HIS A 40 10.24 26.03 -29.81
C HIS A 40 8.84 26.41 -30.32
N VAL A 41 7.99 25.43 -30.63
CA VAL A 41 6.59 25.66 -31.03
C VAL A 41 5.81 26.33 -29.91
N LEU A 42 6.03 25.91 -28.66
CA LEU A 42 5.40 26.49 -27.46
C LEU A 42 5.99 27.86 -27.06
N THR A 43 7.17 28.23 -27.57
CA THR A 43 7.78 29.54 -27.28
C THR A 43 7.50 30.57 -28.37
N HIS A 44 7.46 30.17 -29.64
CA HIS A 44 7.38 31.09 -30.78
C HIS A 44 6.04 31.05 -31.52
N LYS A 45 5.38 29.90 -31.63
CA LYS A 45 4.12 29.76 -32.37
C LYS A 45 2.87 29.80 -31.48
N HIS A 46 2.96 29.16 -30.31
CA HIS A 46 1.84 29.01 -29.37
C HIS A 46 2.25 29.36 -27.93
N PRO A 47 2.73 30.59 -27.66
CA PRO A 47 3.04 31.03 -26.31
C PRO A 47 1.80 31.06 -25.40
N ASP A 48 0.61 31.30 -25.97
CA ASP A 48 -0.68 31.25 -25.28
C ASP A 48 -0.97 29.88 -24.64
N LEU A 49 -0.62 28.79 -25.35
CA LEU A 49 -0.82 27.43 -24.84
C LEU A 49 0.13 27.10 -23.68
N LYS A 50 1.35 27.65 -23.70
CA LYS A 50 2.29 27.53 -22.58
C LYS A 50 1.70 28.18 -21.33
N ASP A 51 1.15 29.38 -21.46
CA ASP A 51 0.58 30.11 -20.33
C ASP A 51 -0.69 29.42 -19.81
N GLN A 52 -1.54 28.93 -20.71
CA GLN A 52 -2.71 28.13 -20.36
C GLN A 52 -2.32 26.85 -19.60
N PHE A 53 -1.26 26.16 -20.06
CA PHE A 53 -0.75 24.97 -19.40
C PHE A 53 -0.31 25.28 -17.96
N TYR A 54 0.52 26.31 -17.76
CA TYR A 54 0.96 26.68 -16.42
C TYR A 54 -0.19 27.16 -15.52
N ALA A 55 -1.18 27.86 -16.06
CA ALA A 55 -2.37 28.26 -15.31
C ALA A 55 -3.15 27.04 -14.79
N ARG A 56 -3.34 26.02 -15.64
CA ARG A 56 -4.02 24.77 -15.26
C ARG A 56 -3.19 23.94 -14.27
N VAL A 57 -1.87 23.87 -14.44
CA VAL A 57 -0.97 23.18 -13.51
C VAL A 57 -1.02 23.82 -12.12
N ARG A 58 -1.00 25.16 -12.05
CA ARG A 58 -1.14 25.91 -10.79
C ARG A 58 -2.50 25.69 -10.14
N ALA A 59 -3.58 25.69 -10.91
CA ALA A 59 -4.92 25.41 -10.40
C ALA A 59 -5.04 24.00 -9.78
N GLN A 60 -4.20 23.04 -10.20
CA GLN A 60 -4.13 21.70 -9.64
C GLN A 60 -3.08 21.55 -8.51
N ASN A 61 -2.50 22.66 -8.02
CA ASN A 61 -1.41 22.68 -7.03
C ASN A 61 -0.18 21.86 -7.44
N HIS A 62 0.09 21.73 -8.75
CA HIS A 62 1.18 20.91 -9.30
C HIS A 62 1.11 19.41 -8.94
N VAL A 63 0.00 18.93 -8.36
CA VAL A 63 -0.13 17.53 -8.01
C VAL A 63 -0.61 16.76 -9.23
N THR A 64 0.25 15.88 -9.74
CA THR A 64 -0.11 15.04 -10.88
C THR A 64 -1.21 14.04 -10.45
N PRO A 65 -2.14 13.64 -11.35
CA PRO A 65 -3.11 12.62 -11.01
C PRO A 65 -2.46 11.27 -10.65
N ALA A 66 -1.28 10.97 -11.21
CA ALA A 66 -0.47 9.83 -10.82
C ALA A 66 -0.03 9.91 -9.34
N GLU A 67 0.46 11.07 -8.89
CA GLU A 67 0.76 11.29 -7.47
C GLU A 67 -0.47 11.18 -6.57
N LYS A 68 -1.64 11.69 -7.01
CA LYS A 68 -2.90 11.53 -6.24
C LYS A 68 -3.26 10.06 -6.08
N LYS A 69 -3.19 9.29 -7.17
CA LYS A 69 -3.46 7.84 -7.17
C LYS A 69 -2.49 7.12 -6.25
N LEU A 70 -1.19 7.42 -6.36
CA LEU A 70 -0.15 6.82 -5.53
C LEU A 70 -0.36 7.15 -4.04
N ARG A 71 -0.75 8.38 -3.70
CA ARG A 71 -1.07 8.76 -2.31
C ARG A 71 -2.27 7.99 -1.77
N ALA A 72 -3.30 7.78 -2.59
CA ALA A 72 -4.47 7.00 -2.22
C ALA A 72 -4.12 5.53 -2.00
N GLU A 73 -3.36 4.93 -2.93
CA GLU A 73 -2.86 3.55 -2.81
C GLU A 73 -1.98 3.37 -1.57
N LEU A 74 -1.06 4.30 -1.32
CA LEU A 74 -0.21 4.28 -0.13
C LEU A 74 -1.03 4.42 1.16
N GLY A 75 -2.12 5.20 1.14
CA GLY A 75 -3.09 5.29 2.23
C GLY A 75 -3.78 3.96 2.50
N ALA A 76 -4.33 3.33 1.46
CA ALA A 76 -5.00 2.04 1.56
C ALA A 76 -4.03 0.93 2.02
N GLU A 77 -2.82 0.91 1.50
CA GLU A 77 -1.80 -0.08 1.86
C GLU A 77 -1.33 0.08 3.31
N ARG A 78 -1.17 1.32 3.79
CA ARG A 78 -0.90 1.58 5.21
C ARG A 78 -2.02 1.06 6.09
N HIS A 79 -3.27 1.27 5.71
CA HIS A 79 -4.41 0.81 6.50
C HIS A 79 -4.43 -0.72 6.61
N LYS A 80 -4.30 -1.42 5.47
CA LYS A 80 -4.19 -2.89 5.44
C LYS A 80 -3.03 -3.40 6.30
N ARG A 81 -1.88 -2.74 6.25
CA ARG A 81 -0.72 -3.11 7.08
C ARG A 81 -1.00 -2.96 8.57
N LEU A 82 -1.72 -1.92 8.99
CA LEU A 82 -2.12 -1.76 10.39
C LEU A 82 -3.05 -2.88 10.81
N ASP A 83 -4.05 -3.22 10.00
CA ASP A 83 -5.01 -4.30 10.29
C ASP A 83 -4.31 -5.65 10.45
N VAL A 84 -3.45 -6.01 9.48
CA VAL A 84 -2.67 -7.26 9.52
C VAL A 84 -1.71 -7.29 10.72
N THR A 85 -1.14 -6.14 11.08
CA THR A 85 -0.24 -6.05 12.25
C THR A 85 -1.02 -6.28 13.55
N ALA A 86 -2.22 -5.69 13.66
CA ALA A 86 -3.09 -5.86 14.83
C ALA A 86 -3.54 -7.32 14.97
N GLU A 87 -3.97 -7.96 13.87
CA GLU A 87 -4.37 -9.37 13.86
C GLU A 87 -3.20 -10.28 14.25
N ARG A 88 -2.00 -10.05 13.68
CA ARG A 88 -0.79 -10.79 14.05
C ARG A 88 -0.50 -10.70 15.55
N ASP A 89 -0.63 -9.52 16.12
CA ASP A 89 -0.32 -9.29 17.54
C ASP A 89 -1.36 -9.96 18.45
N GLN A 90 -2.64 -9.95 18.06
CA GLN A 90 -3.69 -10.72 18.74
C GLN A 90 -3.44 -12.23 18.68
N LEU A 91 -3.05 -12.76 17.51
CA LEU A 91 -2.75 -14.18 17.36
C LEU A 91 -1.54 -14.60 18.19
N LYS A 92 -0.51 -13.75 18.30
CA LYS A 92 0.65 -14.01 19.17
C LYS A 92 0.25 -14.14 20.64
N LEU A 93 -0.57 -13.20 21.13
CA LEU A 93 -1.08 -13.26 22.51
C LEU A 93 -1.90 -14.53 22.74
N ALA A 94 -2.78 -14.89 21.80
CA ALA A 94 -3.58 -16.10 21.90
C ALA A 94 -2.71 -17.38 21.92
N ILE A 95 -1.64 -17.43 21.13
CA ILE A 95 -0.69 -18.55 21.12
C ILE A 95 0.03 -18.65 22.47
N GLU A 96 0.47 -17.52 23.03
CA GLU A 96 1.15 -17.48 24.34
C GLU A 96 0.22 -17.95 25.47
N ASP A 97 -1.04 -17.52 25.45
CA ASP A 97 -2.05 -17.94 26.42
C ASP A 97 -2.35 -19.44 26.30
N LEU A 98 -2.54 -19.94 25.07
CA LEU A 98 -2.75 -21.37 24.83
C LEU A 98 -1.55 -22.20 25.26
N ALA A 99 -0.33 -21.75 24.99
CA ALA A 99 0.88 -22.43 25.44
C ALA A 99 0.93 -22.54 26.98
N ARG A 100 0.53 -21.47 27.69
CA ARG A 100 0.43 -21.48 29.15
C ARG A 100 -0.60 -22.49 29.65
N VAL A 101 -1.79 -22.51 29.05
CA VAL A 101 -2.86 -23.47 29.41
C VAL A 101 -2.40 -24.90 29.18
N VAL A 102 -1.78 -25.17 28.02
CA VAL A 102 -1.22 -26.51 27.72
C VAL A 102 -0.17 -26.90 28.75
N GLN A 103 0.70 -25.99 29.17
CA GLN A 103 1.71 -26.27 30.19
C GLN A 103 1.08 -26.65 31.54
N VAL A 104 0.06 -25.92 31.98
CA VAL A 104 -0.67 -26.22 33.22
C VAL A 104 -1.34 -27.59 33.15
N LEU A 105 -2.08 -27.86 32.07
CA LEU A 105 -2.75 -29.14 31.87
C LEU A 105 -1.77 -30.31 31.80
N THR A 106 -0.60 -30.10 31.21
CA THR A 106 0.46 -31.12 31.17
C THR A 106 0.93 -31.48 32.58
N ILE A 107 1.20 -30.47 33.41
CA ILE A 107 1.61 -30.67 34.81
C ILE A 107 0.52 -31.39 35.61
N GLU A 108 -0.74 -30.96 35.49
CA GLU A 108 -1.88 -31.59 36.17
C GLU A 108 -2.05 -33.05 35.74
N ASN A 109 -1.90 -33.35 34.46
CA ASN A 109 -1.99 -34.72 33.94
C ASN A 109 -0.90 -35.62 34.53
N ASP A 110 0.33 -35.13 34.59
CA ASP A 110 1.47 -35.87 35.16
C ASP A 110 1.30 -36.14 36.66
N GLN A 111 0.76 -35.16 37.40
CA GLN A 111 0.44 -35.32 38.82
C GLN A 111 -0.66 -36.38 39.04
N LEU A 112 -1.73 -36.34 38.26
CA LEU A 112 -2.81 -37.32 38.32
C LEU A 112 -2.31 -38.73 37.97
N ARG A 113 -1.49 -38.87 36.92
CA ARG A 113 -0.88 -40.16 36.54
C ARG A 113 -0.03 -40.73 37.67
N SER A 114 0.78 -39.87 38.32
CA SER A 114 1.63 -40.27 39.44
C SER A 114 0.80 -40.71 40.66
N ALA A 115 -0.29 -40.00 40.98
CA ALA A 115 -1.20 -40.35 42.06
C ALA A 115 -1.94 -41.67 41.81
N ILE A 116 -2.34 -41.94 40.55
CA ILE A 116 -2.94 -43.22 40.18
C ILE A 116 -1.93 -44.36 40.36
N GLN A 117 -0.69 -44.17 39.90
CA GLN A 117 0.36 -45.18 40.03
C GLN A 117 0.69 -45.51 41.50
N SER A 118 0.79 -44.49 42.37
CA SER A 118 1.06 -44.69 43.80
C SER A 118 -0.10 -45.40 44.52
N ASN A 119 -1.36 -45.07 44.16
CA ASN A 119 -2.54 -45.76 44.67
C ASN A 119 -2.56 -47.23 44.24
N VAL A 120 -2.28 -47.53 42.96
CA VAL A 120 -2.18 -48.91 42.46
C VAL A 120 -1.09 -49.69 43.21
N HIS A 121 0.06 -49.07 43.50
CA HIS A 121 1.12 -49.69 44.27
C HIS A 121 0.67 -50.00 45.71
N SER A 122 -0.01 -49.07 46.38
CA SER A 122 -0.51 -49.23 47.74
C SER A 122 -1.56 -50.33 47.87
N ILE A 123 -2.45 -50.47 46.87
CA ILE A 123 -3.45 -51.56 46.83
C ILE A 123 -2.75 -52.92 46.71
N LYS A 124 -1.74 -53.04 45.83
CA LYS A 124 -0.97 -54.29 45.67
C LYS A 124 -0.21 -54.71 46.93
N GLN A 125 0.27 -53.75 47.72
CA GLN A 125 0.96 -54.06 48.99
C GLN A 125 0.02 -54.54 50.09
N LYS A 126 -1.21 -54.01 50.18
CA LYS A 126 -2.21 -54.44 51.18
C LYS A 126 -2.83 -55.82 50.91
N ALA A 127 -2.71 -56.33 49.68
CA ALA A 127 -3.25 -57.63 49.27
C ALA A 127 -2.25 -58.80 49.47
N ARG A 128 -1.06 -58.52 50.03
CA ARG A 128 -0.05 -59.50 50.44
C ARG A 128 -0.05 -59.65 51.95
#